data_AF-A0A6J3BZM6-F1
#
_entry.id   AF-A0A6J3BZM6-F1
#
_cell.length_a   1.000
_cell.length_b   1.000
_cell.length_c   1.000
_cell.angle_alpha   90.00
_cell.angle_beta   90.00
_cell.angle_gamma   90.00
#
_symmetry.space_group_name_H-M   'P 1'
#
loop_
_entity.id
_entity.type
_entity.pdbx_description
1 polymer ?
#
loop_
_entity_poly.entity_id
_entity_poly.type
_entity_poly.pdbx_seq_one_letter_code
_entity_poly.pdbx_strand_id
1 'polypeptide(L)'
;MAHYEDIVEENGELKCILCMDRIPDNKSCIEDHLNGDKHKHQIVQKVLVKNGMVFNNNNISCLLCNQTNIPLLNGGYHINNSSVHQKLLEQIKEIVEKDGAFLNLPNDVNNDKVHCLICDVYFSFNLYNIENHINSDLHRRARSIVVQPLNGIFSVEDSDGDLWCKICPTYFGNYIEAIFQHVDNDKNHKLELRKLLKLVEGQNISIEKFLIDPKEYNAICEKCDTKVPCNLDNLERHIKGERHRK
;
A
#
# COMPACT_ATOMS: atom_id res chain seq x y z
N MET A 1 10.09 20.67 21.30
CA MET A 1 9.20 21.80 20.92
C MET A 1 7.96 21.66 21.79
N ALA A 2 7.46 22.76 22.38
CA ALA A 2 6.26 22.73 23.22
C ALA A 2 5.04 22.61 22.31
N HIS A 3 4.30 21.51 22.39
CA HIS A 3 3.12 21.28 21.57
C HIS A 3 1.89 21.73 22.36
N TYR A 4 1.35 22.90 22.03
CA TYR A 4 0.08 23.39 22.59
C TYR A 4 -1.11 22.46 22.28
N GLU A 5 -0.93 21.51 21.37
CA GLU A 5 -1.90 20.45 21.01
C GLU A 5 -2.27 19.53 22.19
N ASP A 6 -1.45 19.47 23.25
CA ASP A 6 -1.72 18.65 24.43
C ASP A 6 -2.57 19.37 25.50
N ILE A 7 -2.98 20.64 25.26
CA ILE A 7 -3.84 21.42 26.16
C ILE A 7 -5.24 21.56 25.54
N VAL A 8 -6.27 21.20 26.30
CA VAL A 8 -7.67 21.31 25.89
C VAL A 8 -8.46 22.13 26.90
N GLU A 9 -9.50 22.83 26.44
CA GLU A 9 -10.46 23.50 27.31
C GLU A 9 -11.63 22.54 27.62
N GLU A 10 -11.83 22.24 28.89
CA GLU A 10 -12.92 21.37 29.36
C GLU A 10 -13.69 22.12 30.47
N ASN A 11 -14.96 22.47 30.20
CA ASN A 11 -15.81 23.24 31.12
C ASN A 11 -15.24 24.61 31.56
N GLY A 12 -14.52 25.30 30.67
CA GLY A 12 -13.93 26.62 30.95
C GLY A 12 -12.61 26.58 31.73
N GLU A 13 -12.02 25.39 31.91
CA GLU A 13 -10.69 25.22 32.49
C GLU A 13 -9.74 24.58 31.46
N LEU A 14 -8.48 25.05 31.40
CA LEU A 14 -7.46 24.39 30.59
C LEU A 14 -6.94 23.13 31.29
N LYS A 15 -6.77 22.06 30.53
CA LYS A 15 -6.31 20.76 31.02
C LYS A 15 -5.28 20.18 30.07
N CYS A 16 -4.17 19.69 30.61
CA CYS A 16 -3.24 18.89 29.83
C CYS A 16 -3.73 17.45 29.72
N ILE A 17 -3.94 16.96 28.51
CA ILE A 17 -4.39 15.58 28.25
C ILE A 17 -3.32 14.54 28.58
N LEU A 18 -2.04 14.90 28.56
CA LEU A 18 -0.93 14.00 28.87
C LEU A 18 -0.66 13.90 30.37
N CYS A 19 -0.66 15.04 31.06
CA CYS A 19 -0.37 15.09 32.50
C CYS A 19 -1.63 14.87 33.36
N MET A 20 -2.82 14.99 32.76
CA MET A 20 -4.12 15.05 33.43
C MET A 20 -4.23 16.18 34.47
N ASP A 21 -3.35 17.18 34.38
CA ASP A 21 -3.31 18.33 35.28
C ASP A 21 -4.16 19.48 34.73
N ARG A 22 -4.84 20.19 35.63
CA ARG A 22 -5.50 21.47 35.32
C ARG A 22 -4.47 22.58 35.31
N ILE A 23 -4.51 23.41 34.28
CA ILE A 23 -3.60 24.54 34.09
C ILE A 23 -4.42 25.82 34.17
N PRO A 24 -3.99 26.82 34.96
CA PRO A 24 -4.59 28.15 34.89
C PRO A 24 -4.52 28.72 33.47
N ASP A 25 -5.57 29.40 33.02
CA ASP A 25 -5.61 30.09 31.73
C ASP A 25 -4.72 31.35 31.75
N ASN A 26 -3.42 31.11 31.76
CA ASN A 26 -2.37 32.09 31.76
C ASN A 26 -1.20 31.53 30.96
N LYS A 27 -0.77 32.27 29.93
CA LYS A 27 0.31 31.90 29.03
C LYS A 27 1.61 31.49 29.76
N SER A 28 1.97 32.18 30.84
CA SER A 28 3.15 31.82 31.64
C SER A 28 3.00 30.45 32.30
N CYS A 29 1.83 30.15 32.86
CA CYS A 29 1.56 28.86 33.50
C CYS A 29 1.52 27.71 32.49
N ILE A 30 1.01 27.97 31.29
CA ILE A 30 1.02 27.00 30.19
C ILE A 30 2.46 26.72 29.74
N GLU A 31 3.26 27.76 29.53
CA GLU A 31 4.67 27.60 29.15
C GLU A 31 5.49 26.89 30.23
N ASP A 32 5.29 27.22 31.51
CA ASP A 32 5.95 26.54 32.63
C ASP A 32 5.55 25.06 32.72
N HIS A 33 4.27 24.75 32.50
CA HIS A 33 3.79 23.36 32.47
C HIS A 33 4.42 22.56 31.33
N LEU A 34 4.35 23.08 30.09
CA LEU A 34 4.88 22.40 28.90
C LEU A 34 6.40 22.19 28.98
N ASN A 35 7.11 23.06 29.70
CA ASN A 35 8.54 22.95 29.95
C ASN A 35 8.91 22.17 31.21
N GLY A 36 7.94 21.78 32.04
CA GLY A 36 8.15 21.04 33.28
C GLY A 36 8.61 19.61 33.06
N ASP A 37 9.37 19.07 34.01
CA ASP A 37 9.95 17.72 33.91
C ASP A 37 8.88 16.62 33.82
N LYS A 38 7.75 16.80 34.51
CA LYS A 38 6.60 15.88 34.44
C LYS A 38 6.05 15.80 33.00
N HIS A 39 5.81 16.94 32.36
CA HIS A 39 5.26 16.99 31.01
C HIS A 39 6.25 16.44 29.98
N LYS A 40 7.53 16.82 30.08
CA LYS A 40 8.61 16.26 29.25
C LYS A 40 8.68 14.73 29.40
N HIS A 41 8.56 14.21 30.62
CA HIS A 41 8.56 12.77 30.85
C HIS A 41 7.35 12.09 30.18
N GLN A 42 6.16 12.68 30.26
CA GLN A 42 4.96 12.16 29.58
C GLN A 42 5.09 12.21 28.05
N ILE A 43 5.70 13.25 27.48
CA ILE A 43 6.01 13.30 26.05
C ILE A 43 6.94 12.13 25.68
N VAL A 44 8.01 11.91 26.45
CA VAL A 44 8.93 10.80 26.20
C VAL A 44 8.18 9.46 26.27
N GLN A 45 7.34 9.25 27.28
CA GLN A 45 6.52 8.04 27.36
C GLN A 45 5.60 7.88 26.15
N LYS A 46 4.88 8.94 25.75
CA LYS A 46 4.03 8.96 24.54
C LYS A 46 4.82 8.55 23.29
N VAL A 47 6.01 9.12 23.10
CA VAL A 47 6.89 8.79 21.96
C VAL A 47 7.38 7.34 22.02
N LEU A 48 7.77 6.85 23.19
CA LEU A 48 8.21 5.46 23.36
C LEU A 48 7.07 4.48 23.05
N VAL A 49 5.87 4.71 23.61
CA VAL A 49 4.67 3.91 23.32
C VAL A 49 4.38 3.93 21.82
N LYS A 50 4.40 5.10 21.16
CA LYS A 50 4.18 5.20 19.71
C LYS A 50 5.18 4.39 18.88
N ASN A 51 6.37 4.10 19.41
CA ASN A 51 7.37 3.26 18.75
C ASN A 51 7.36 1.79 19.23
N GLY A 52 6.25 1.35 19.84
CA GLY A 52 6.03 -0.05 20.19
C GLY A 52 6.84 -0.47 21.41
N MET A 53 7.15 0.48 22.30
CA MET A 53 7.76 0.18 23.59
C MET A 53 6.70 -0.14 24.63
N VAL A 54 6.80 -1.32 25.23
CA VAL A 54 5.97 -1.78 26.34
C VAL A 54 6.72 -1.57 27.63
N PHE A 55 6.09 -0.92 28.60
CA PHE A 55 6.70 -0.58 29.89
C PHE A 55 6.54 -1.74 30.87
N ASN A 56 7.67 -2.22 31.40
CA ASN A 56 7.78 -3.26 32.41
C ASN A 56 8.57 -2.71 33.61
N ASN A 57 7.89 -2.00 34.51
CA ASN A 57 8.50 -1.30 35.65
C ASN A 57 9.63 -0.34 35.19
N ASN A 58 10.89 -0.66 35.50
CA ASN A 58 12.06 0.16 35.16
C ASN A 58 12.66 -0.13 33.78
N ASN A 59 12.15 -1.16 33.11
CA ASN A 59 12.59 -1.57 31.79
C ASN A 59 11.48 -1.39 30.78
N ILE A 60 11.86 -1.32 29.51
CA ILE A 60 10.95 -1.37 28.39
C ILE A 60 11.30 -2.56 27.50
N SER A 61 10.31 -3.05 26.77
CA SER A 61 10.48 -4.07 25.73
C SER A 61 10.02 -3.50 24.41
N CYS A 62 10.71 -3.81 23.32
CA CYS A 62 10.33 -3.36 21.99
C CYS A 62 9.59 -4.47 21.26
N LEU A 63 8.33 -4.22 20.85
CA LEU A 63 7.50 -5.16 20.10
C LEU A 63 8.07 -5.48 18.72
N LEU A 64 8.76 -4.52 18.09
CA LEU A 64 9.29 -4.69 16.74
C LEU A 64 10.49 -5.65 16.70
N CYS A 65 11.43 -5.49 17.64
CA CYS A 65 12.66 -6.28 17.65
C CYS A 65 12.67 -7.39 18.72
N ASN A 66 11.59 -7.55 19.48
CA ASN A 66 11.45 -8.47 20.61
C ASN A 66 12.57 -8.35 21.67
N GLN A 67 13.29 -7.22 21.71
CA GLN A 67 14.26 -6.98 22.78
C GLN A 67 13.54 -6.62 24.07
N THR A 68 13.82 -7.40 25.10
CA THR A 68 13.35 -7.17 26.47
C THR A 68 14.43 -6.50 27.31
N ASN A 69 14.05 -5.89 28.43
CA ASN A 69 14.98 -5.32 29.43
C ASN A 69 15.80 -4.12 28.93
N ILE A 70 15.27 -3.33 27.99
CA ILE A 70 15.89 -2.06 27.59
C ILE A 70 15.70 -1.08 28.77
N PRO A 71 16.76 -0.47 29.33
CA PRO A 71 16.57 0.53 30.38
C PRO A 71 15.71 1.69 29.85
N LEU A 72 14.77 2.19 30.65
CA LEU A 72 13.86 3.26 30.23
C LEU A 72 14.60 4.48 29.63
N LEU A 73 15.72 4.87 30.25
CA LEU A 73 16.58 5.98 29.80
C LEU A 73 17.18 5.75 28.39
N ASN A 74 17.33 4.49 28.00
CA ASN A 74 17.88 4.11 26.70
C ASN A 74 16.80 3.89 25.63
N GLY A 75 15.52 4.08 25.93
CA GLY A 75 14.45 3.83 24.96
C GLY A 75 14.55 4.69 23.70
N GLY A 76 14.84 5.98 23.85
CA GLY A 76 15.03 6.87 22.70
C GLY A 76 16.26 6.51 21.87
N TYR A 77 17.34 6.09 22.54
CA TYR A 77 18.54 5.59 21.85
C TYR A 77 18.27 4.27 21.13
N HIS A 78 17.51 3.36 21.74
CA HIS A 78 17.13 2.11 21.09
C HIS A 78 16.33 2.41 19.81
N ILE A 79 15.32 3.27 19.86
CA ILE A 79 14.51 3.59 18.68
C ILE A 79 15.41 4.14 17.56
N ASN A 80 16.26 5.12 17.85
CA ASN A 80 16.99 5.86 16.82
C ASN A 80 18.34 5.25 16.42
N ASN A 81 18.96 4.45 17.29
CA ASN A 81 20.35 4.00 17.13
C ASN A 81 20.54 2.49 17.26
N SER A 82 19.50 1.72 17.67
CA SER A 82 19.60 0.26 17.63
C SER A 82 19.68 -0.19 16.18
N SER A 83 20.81 -0.80 15.84
CA SER A 83 21.03 -1.37 14.50
C SER A 83 20.00 -2.44 14.15
N VAL A 84 19.46 -3.16 15.14
CA VAL A 84 18.41 -4.15 14.94
C VAL A 84 17.07 -3.47 14.64
N HIS A 85 16.70 -2.47 15.44
CA HIS A 85 15.43 -1.76 15.28
C HIS A 85 15.36 -1.04 13.93
N GLN A 86 16.41 -0.30 13.58
CA GLN A 86 16.49 0.45 12.32
C GLN A 86 16.47 -0.49 11.11
N LYS A 87 17.24 -1.60 11.14
CA LYS A 87 17.21 -2.58 10.05
C LYS A 87 15.83 -3.20 9.84
N LEU A 88 15.11 -3.53 10.92
CA LEU A 88 13.77 -4.11 10.79
C LEU A 88 12.77 -3.10 10.22
N LEU A 89 12.85 -1.82 10.63
CA LEU A 89 12.03 -0.76 10.02
C LEU A 89 12.34 -0.57 8.54
N GLU A 90 13.63 -0.55 8.16
CA GLU A 90 14.06 -0.45 6.77
C GLU A 90 13.57 -1.64 5.94
N GLN A 91 13.71 -2.87 6.45
CA GLN A 91 13.25 -4.09 5.77
C GLN A 91 11.74 -4.06 5.55
N ILE A 92 10.96 -3.68 6.56
CA ILE A 92 9.49 -3.57 6.43
C ILE A 92 9.14 -2.53 5.37
N LYS A 93 9.79 -1.35 5.39
CA LYS A 93 9.55 -0.30 4.38
C LYS A 93 9.89 -0.79 2.98
N GLU A 94 11.04 -1.43 2.80
CA GLU A 94 11.48 -1.97 1.51
C GLU A 94 10.50 -3.01 0.96
N ILE A 95 10.03 -3.93 1.81
CA ILE A 95 9.07 -4.97 1.40
C ILE A 95 7.72 -4.36 1.02
N VAL A 96 7.23 -3.40 1.80
CA VAL A 96 5.96 -2.70 1.52
C VAL A 96 6.06 -1.87 0.24
N GLU A 97 7.17 -1.17 0.02
CA GLU A 97 7.44 -0.42 -1.21
C GLU A 97 7.47 -1.35 -2.42
N LYS A 98 8.19 -2.48 -2.33
CA LYS A 98 8.23 -3.51 -3.39
C LYS A 98 6.88 -4.20 -3.60
N ASP A 99 5.99 -4.20 -2.62
CA ASP A 99 4.63 -4.72 -2.82
C ASP A 99 3.70 -3.71 -3.53
N GLY A 100 4.15 -2.45 -3.69
CA GLY A 100 3.35 -1.38 -4.30
C GLY A 100 2.64 -0.47 -3.29
N ALA A 101 3.09 -0.48 -2.03
CA ALA A 101 2.55 0.32 -0.94
C ALA A 101 1.05 0.10 -0.64
N PHE A 102 0.54 -1.11 -0.91
CA PHE A 102 -0.84 -1.49 -0.58
C PHE A 102 -1.08 -1.77 0.90
N LEU A 103 -0.01 -1.81 1.70
CA LEU A 103 -0.09 -1.94 3.14
C LEU A 103 -0.01 -0.57 3.80
N ASN A 104 -1.11 -0.18 4.46
CA ASN A 104 -1.10 0.95 5.37
C ASN A 104 -0.43 0.53 6.67
N LEU A 105 0.83 0.94 6.80
CA LEU A 105 1.58 0.78 8.04
C LEU A 105 1.03 1.73 9.12
N PRO A 106 0.96 1.29 10.38
CA PRO A 106 0.49 2.16 11.43
C PRO A 106 1.49 3.29 11.69
N ASN A 107 0.97 4.50 11.93
CA ASN A 107 1.78 5.65 12.35
C ASN A 107 2.39 5.45 13.74
N ASP A 108 1.73 4.62 14.55
CA ASP A 108 2.15 4.24 15.89
C ASP A 108 2.33 2.71 15.91
N VAL A 109 3.54 2.21 16.14
CA VAL A 109 3.88 0.78 16.18
C VAL A 109 3.02 0.02 17.21
N ASN A 110 2.53 0.70 18.25
CA ASN A 110 1.62 0.16 19.28
C ASN A 110 0.15 0.10 18.84
N ASN A 111 -0.19 0.71 17.71
CA ASN A 111 -1.43 0.44 17.00
C ASN A 111 -1.12 -0.74 16.09
N ASP A 112 -1.01 -1.93 16.69
CA ASP A 112 -0.36 -3.14 16.18
C ASP A 112 -0.93 -3.69 14.87
N LYS A 113 -1.77 -2.98 14.13
CA LYS A 113 -2.48 -3.51 12.95
C LYS A 113 -2.01 -2.83 11.68
N VAL A 114 -1.53 -3.63 10.75
CA VAL A 114 -1.35 -3.28 9.34
C VAL A 114 -2.67 -3.54 8.62
N HIS A 115 -3.11 -2.60 7.79
CA HIS A 115 -4.26 -2.78 6.91
C HIS A 115 -3.78 -3.01 5.49
N CYS A 116 -4.15 -4.14 4.89
CA CYS A 116 -3.96 -4.35 3.47
C CYS A 116 -5.15 -3.78 2.70
N LEU A 117 -4.91 -2.77 1.88
CA LEU A 117 -5.94 -2.07 1.11
C LEU A 117 -6.59 -2.94 0.03
N ILE A 118 -5.85 -3.91 -0.50
CA ILE A 118 -6.30 -4.75 -1.64
C ILE A 118 -6.96 -6.05 -1.19
N CYS A 119 -6.56 -6.55 -0.03
CA CYS A 119 -7.19 -7.73 0.59
C CYS A 119 -8.31 -7.35 1.57
N ASP A 120 -8.36 -6.08 1.98
CA ASP A 120 -9.23 -5.54 3.04
C ASP A 120 -9.15 -6.33 4.36
N VAL A 121 -7.93 -6.61 4.81
CA VAL A 121 -7.67 -7.35 6.06
C VAL A 121 -6.71 -6.61 6.97
N TYR A 122 -6.87 -6.85 8.28
CA TYR A 122 -5.99 -6.33 9.32
C TYR A 122 -5.19 -7.46 9.96
N PHE A 123 -3.88 -7.27 10.14
CA PHE A 123 -3.00 -8.25 10.77
C PHE A 123 -1.88 -7.56 11.56
N SER A 124 -1.19 -8.30 12.45
CA SER A 124 -0.26 -7.65 13.37
C SER A 124 0.99 -7.07 12.69
N PHE A 125 1.44 -5.89 13.11
CA PHE A 125 2.64 -5.20 12.63
C PHE A 125 3.91 -5.89 13.13
N ASN A 126 4.38 -6.88 12.38
CA ASN A 126 5.70 -7.45 12.49
C ASN A 126 6.15 -7.99 11.13
N LEU A 127 7.46 -8.16 10.96
CA LEU A 127 8.06 -8.59 9.69
C LEU A 127 7.46 -9.92 9.19
N TYR A 128 7.34 -10.92 10.07
CA TYR A 128 6.84 -12.25 9.73
C TYR A 128 5.41 -12.22 9.15
N ASN A 129 4.50 -11.49 9.78
CA ASN A 129 3.12 -11.39 9.32
C ASN A 129 3.01 -10.61 8.01
N ILE A 130 3.81 -9.56 7.85
CA ILE A 130 3.88 -8.78 6.60
C ILE A 130 4.37 -9.67 5.46
N GLU A 131 5.48 -10.38 5.66
CA GLU A 131 6.05 -11.30 4.67
C GLU A 131 5.08 -12.42 4.30
N ASN A 132 4.46 -13.06 5.30
CA ASN A 132 3.49 -14.13 5.03
C ASN A 132 2.26 -13.63 4.28
N HIS A 133 1.76 -12.44 4.63
CA HIS A 133 0.61 -11.86 3.96
C HIS A 133 0.93 -11.54 2.51
N ILE A 134 2.02 -10.82 2.24
CA ILE A 134 2.45 -10.44 0.88
C ILE A 134 2.73 -11.66 0.01
N ASN A 135 3.29 -12.71 0.60
CA ASN A 135 3.59 -13.95 -0.10
C ASN A 135 2.39 -14.90 -0.24
N SER A 136 1.24 -14.59 0.37
CA SER A 136 0.04 -15.42 0.24
C SER A 136 -0.56 -15.34 -1.16
N ASP A 137 -1.11 -16.45 -1.64
CA ASP A 137 -1.74 -16.52 -2.97
C ASP A 137 -2.93 -15.56 -3.09
N LEU A 138 -3.67 -15.37 -2.00
CA LEU A 138 -4.77 -14.42 -1.93
C LEU A 138 -4.30 -12.98 -2.19
N HIS A 139 -3.23 -12.55 -1.52
CA HIS A 139 -2.68 -11.22 -1.72
C HIS A 139 -2.10 -11.05 -3.12
N ARG A 140 -1.37 -12.05 -3.62
CA ARG A 140 -0.82 -12.04 -4.98
C ARG A 140 -1.91 -11.91 -6.04
N ARG A 141 -3.06 -12.58 -5.86
CA ARG A 141 -4.23 -12.45 -6.75
C ARG A 141 -4.94 -11.11 -6.60
N ALA A 142 -5.17 -10.63 -5.38
CA ALA A 142 -5.74 -9.31 -5.15
C ALA A 142 -4.86 -8.22 -5.80
N ARG A 143 -3.53 -8.38 -5.72
CA ARG A 143 -2.56 -7.50 -6.34
C ARG A 143 -2.69 -7.50 -7.86
N SER A 144 -2.73 -8.67 -8.50
CA SER A 144 -2.89 -8.75 -9.96
C SER A 144 -4.18 -8.09 -10.45
N ILE A 145 -5.27 -8.18 -9.67
CA ILE A 145 -6.57 -7.54 -9.97
C ILE A 145 -6.50 -6.01 -9.87
N VAL A 146 -5.73 -5.46 -8.93
CA VAL A 146 -5.65 -4.01 -8.73
C VAL A 146 -4.79 -3.32 -9.79
N VAL A 147 -3.76 -3.99 -10.31
CA VAL A 147 -2.97 -3.51 -11.48
C VAL A 147 -3.64 -3.84 -12.82
N GLN A 148 -4.76 -4.57 -12.80
CA GLN A 148 -5.41 -5.10 -13.99
C GLN A 148 -6.22 -4.14 -14.87
N PRO A 149 -6.71 -2.94 -14.46
CA PRO A 149 -7.58 -2.22 -15.36
C PRO A 149 -6.81 -1.76 -16.61
N LEU A 150 -7.11 -2.43 -17.73
CA LEU A 150 -6.78 -2.13 -19.13
C LEU A 150 -5.44 -2.62 -19.71
N ASN A 151 -4.73 -3.57 -19.08
CA ASN A 151 -3.44 -4.06 -19.59
C ASN A 151 -3.44 -5.52 -20.09
N GLY A 152 -4.55 -6.25 -19.97
CA GLY A 152 -4.65 -7.62 -20.48
C GLY A 152 -3.70 -8.62 -19.80
N ILE A 153 -3.40 -8.42 -18.51
CA ILE A 153 -2.55 -9.27 -17.69
C ILE A 153 -3.42 -10.14 -16.80
N PHE A 154 -3.16 -11.44 -16.75
CA PHE A 154 -3.96 -12.43 -16.05
C PHE A 154 -3.07 -13.37 -15.24
N SER A 155 -3.57 -13.87 -14.12
CA SER A 155 -2.95 -14.99 -13.42
C SER A 155 -3.13 -16.29 -14.21
N VAL A 156 -2.14 -17.17 -14.16
CA VAL A 156 -2.18 -18.48 -14.83
C VAL A 156 -2.91 -19.49 -13.94
N GLU A 157 -3.83 -20.28 -14.53
CA GLU A 157 -4.45 -21.39 -13.81
C GLU A 157 -3.35 -22.39 -13.38
N ASP A 158 -3.36 -22.80 -12.11
CA ASP A 158 -2.38 -23.72 -11.50
C ASP A 158 -0.91 -23.22 -11.39
N SER A 159 -0.66 -21.90 -11.54
CA SER A 159 0.63 -21.28 -11.18
C SER A 159 0.42 -20.01 -10.36
N ASP A 160 0.85 -20.04 -9.10
CA ASP A 160 0.83 -18.85 -8.22
C ASP A 160 2.02 -17.90 -8.48
N GLY A 161 2.99 -18.34 -9.29
CA GLY A 161 4.22 -17.60 -9.61
C GLY A 161 4.16 -16.81 -10.92
N ASP A 162 3.25 -17.16 -11.83
CA ASP A 162 3.27 -16.65 -13.20
C ASP A 162 2.05 -15.81 -13.54
N LEU A 163 2.30 -14.76 -14.32
CA LEU A 163 1.32 -13.94 -15.00
C LEU A 163 1.44 -14.17 -16.51
N TRP A 164 0.31 -14.07 -17.20
CA TRP A 164 0.21 -14.14 -18.64
C TRP A 164 -0.30 -12.81 -19.19
N CYS A 165 0.38 -12.27 -20.19
CA CYS A 165 -0.10 -11.13 -20.95
C CYS A 165 -0.77 -11.57 -22.25
N LYS A 166 -2.05 -11.24 -22.41
CA LYS A 166 -2.81 -11.52 -23.63
C LYS A 166 -2.38 -10.65 -24.83
N ILE A 167 -1.82 -9.47 -24.57
CA ILE A 167 -1.36 -8.54 -25.62
C ILE A 167 -0.02 -9.02 -26.22
N CYS A 168 0.89 -9.53 -25.38
CA CYS A 168 2.24 -9.94 -25.78
C CYS A 168 2.43 -11.46 -25.96
N PRO A 169 1.35 -12.24 -25.89
CA PRO A 169 1.35 -13.67 -25.52
C PRO A 169 2.58 -14.21 -24.76
N THR A 170 3.00 -13.54 -23.67
CA THR A 170 4.16 -13.96 -22.86
C THR A 170 3.79 -14.23 -21.40
N TYR A 171 4.60 -15.06 -20.74
CA TYR A 171 4.55 -15.32 -19.31
C TYR A 171 5.67 -14.58 -18.57
N PHE A 172 5.41 -14.11 -17.35
CA PHE A 172 6.40 -13.42 -16.52
C PHE A 172 6.05 -13.56 -15.03
N GLY A 173 7.01 -13.26 -14.15
CA GLY A 173 6.84 -13.44 -12.71
C GLY A 173 5.76 -12.54 -12.11
N ASN A 174 5.02 -13.08 -11.13
CA ASN A 174 3.97 -12.39 -10.40
C ASN A 174 4.52 -11.51 -9.26
N TYR A 175 5.26 -10.47 -9.62
CA TYR A 175 5.74 -9.41 -8.71
C TYR A 175 5.68 -8.03 -9.39
N ILE A 176 5.55 -6.95 -8.61
CA ILE A 176 5.18 -5.64 -9.15
C ILE A 176 6.23 -5.09 -10.12
N GLU A 177 7.51 -5.34 -9.87
CA GLU A 177 8.59 -4.87 -10.72
C GLU A 177 8.53 -5.55 -12.10
N ALA A 178 8.15 -6.82 -12.17
CA ALA A 178 7.92 -7.48 -13.46
C ALA A 178 6.68 -6.94 -14.17
N ILE A 179 5.60 -6.63 -13.45
CA ILE A 179 4.40 -6.00 -14.02
C ILE A 179 4.76 -4.62 -14.59
N PHE A 180 5.43 -3.74 -13.83
CA PHE A 180 5.85 -2.44 -14.32
C PHE A 180 6.91 -2.55 -15.42
N GLN A 181 7.85 -3.48 -15.30
CA GLN A 181 8.81 -3.72 -16.38
C GLN A 181 8.10 -4.12 -17.68
N HIS A 182 7.03 -4.91 -17.59
CA HIS A 182 6.26 -5.30 -18.75
C HIS A 182 5.33 -4.18 -19.25
N VAL A 183 4.46 -3.62 -18.40
CA VAL A 183 3.50 -2.58 -18.80
C VAL A 183 4.20 -1.28 -19.18
N ASP A 184 5.20 -0.87 -18.41
CA ASP A 184 5.87 0.43 -18.55
C ASP A 184 7.15 0.41 -19.38
N ASN A 185 7.96 -0.65 -19.28
CA ASN A 185 9.27 -0.64 -19.92
C ASN A 185 9.34 -1.52 -21.18
N ASP A 186 8.39 -2.43 -21.39
CA ASP A 186 8.30 -3.22 -22.60
C ASP A 186 7.74 -2.38 -23.76
N LYS A 187 8.63 -2.02 -24.68
CA LYS A 187 8.27 -1.26 -25.88
C LYS A 187 7.24 -1.99 -26.73
N ASN A 188 7.27 -3.33 -26.75
CA ASN A 188 6.34 -4.11 -27.57
C ASN A 188 4.94 -4.06 -26.96
N HIS A 189 4.81 -4.26 -25.65
CA HIS A 189 3.54 -4.15 -24.94
C HIS A 189 2.89 -2.78 -25.19
N LYS A 190 3.64 -1.69 -24.93
CA LYS A 190 3.16 -0.33 -25.13
C LYS A 190 2.74 -0.06 -26.57
N LEU A 191 3.51 -0.56 -27.54
CA LEU A 191 3.25 -0.35 -28.94
C LEU A 191 1.97 -1.07 -29.38
N GLU A 192 1.82 -2.34 -29.05
CA GLU A 192 0.68 -3.15 -29.46
C GLU A 192 -0.62 -2.69 -28.80
N LEU A 193 -0.61 -2.40 -27.49
CA LEU A 193 -1.76 -1.83 -26.79
C LEU A 193 -2.16 -0.48 -27.40
N ARG A 194 -1.19 0.41 -27.67
CA ARG A 194 -1.45 1.71 -28.31
C ARG A 194 -2.04 1.55 -29.71
N LYS A 195 -1.56 0.60 -30.52
CA LYS A 195 -2.11 0.35 -31.86
C LYS A 195 -3.56 -0.13 -31.78
N LEU A 196 -3.86 -1.07 -30.87
CA LEU A 196 -5.22 -1.55 -30.65
C LEU A 196 -6.16 -0.41 -30.23
N LEU A 197 -5.76 0.38 -29.23
CA LEU A 197 -6.56 1.52 -28.75
C LEU A 197 -6.82 2.54 -29.85
N LYS A 198 -5.78 2.95 -30.61
CA LYS A 198 -5.93 3.88 -31.73
C LYS A 198 -6.83 3.35 -32.84
N LEU A 199 -6.81 2.04 -33.08
CA LEU A 199 -7.59 1.43 -34.14
C LEU A 199 -9.10 1.44 -33.80
N VAL A 200 -9.45 1.26 -32.52
CA VAL A 200 -10.85 1.24 -32.07
C VAL A 200 -11.39 2.61 -31.67
N GLU A 201 -10.51 3.59 -31.46
CA GLU A 201 -10.85 4.97 -31.11
C GLU A 201 -11.83 5.57 -32.14
N GLY A 202 -12.99 6.02 -31.66
CA GLY A 202 -14.06 6.60 -32.50
C GLY A 202 -14.78 5.60 -33.42
N GLN A 203 -14.52 4.29 -33.29
CA GLN A 203 -15.13 3.27 -34.16
C GLN A 203 -16.35 2.58 -33.54
N ASN A 204 -16.80 2.94 -32.34
CA ASN A 204 -17.83 2.22 -31.56
C ASN A 204 -17.49 0.72 -31.39
N ILE A 205 -16.22 0.44 -31.08
CA ILE A 205 -15.72 -0.90 -30.79
C ILE A 205 -15.18 -0.90 -29.36
N SER A 206 -15.76 -1.73 -28.49
CA SER A 206 -15.27 -1.94 -27.13
C SER A 206 -14.33 -3.15 -27.07
N ILE A 207 -13.15 -2.93 -26.49
CA ILE A 207 -12.17 -3.98 -26.18
C ILE A 207 -12.06 -4.24 -24.68
N GLU A 208 -12.90 -3.62 -23.85
CA GLU A 208 -12.80 -3.71 -22.40
C GLU A 208 -12.89 -5.15 -21.92
N LYS A 209 -13.90 -5.90 -22.39
CA LYS A 209 -14.06 -7.32 -22.04
C LYS A 209 -12.84 -8.15 -22.43
N PHE A 210 -12.22 -7.86 -23.58
CA PHE A 210 -10.99 -8.54 -24.00
C PHE A 210 -9.83 -8.27 -23.02
N LEU A 211 -9.73 -7.06 -22.47
CA LEU A 211 -8.66 -6.66 -21.55
C LEU A 211 -8.86 -7.14 -20.11
N ILE A 212 -10.10 -7.45 -19.69
CA ILE A 212 -10.41 -7.81 -18.29
C ILE A 212 -10.84 -9.27 -18.09
N ASP A 213 -11.25 -9.99 -19.14
CA ASP A 213 -11.66 -11.39 -19.05
C ASP A 213 -10.64 -12.28 -19.77
N PRO A 214 -9.92 -13.20 -19.10
CA PRO A 214 -8.93 -14.06 -19.74
C PRO A 214 -9.51 -14.93 -20.87
N LYS A 215 -10.81 -15.25 -20.81
CA LYS A 215 -11.50 -16.14 -21.77
C LYS A 215 -12.11 -15.40 -22.96
N GLU A 216 -12.25 -14.08 -22.90
CA GLU A 216 -12.78 -13.29 -24.02
C GLU A 216 -11.65 -12.92 -24.99
N TYR A 217 -11.77 -13.36 -26.24
CA TYR A 217 -10.82 -13.09 -27.32
C TYR A 217 -11.37 -12.12 -28.36
N ASN A 218 -12.59 -11.62 -28.17
CA ASN A 218 -13.27 -10.73 -29.11
C ASN A 218 -13.47 -9.33 -28.55
N ALA A 219 -13.41 -8.35 -29.45
CA ALA A 219 -13.96 -7.04 -29.28
C ALA A 219 -15.45 -7.05 -29.63
N ILE A 220 -16.21 -6.11 -29.08
CA ILE A 220 -17.62 -5.91 -29.39
C ILE A 220 -17.74 -4.66 -30.25
N CYS A 221 -18.15 -4.83 -31.51
CA CYS A 221 -18.52 -3.69 -32.35
C CYS A 221 -19.99 -3.37 -32.12
N GLU A 222 -20.24 -2.29 -31.39
CA GLU A 222 -21.59 -1.81 -31.07
C GLU A 222 -22.28 -1.24 -32.32
N LYS A 223 -21.51 -0.68 -33.25
CA LYS A 223 -22.05 -0.18 -34.52
C LYS A 223 -22.64 -1.31 -35.38
N CYS A 224 -21.99 -2.47 -35.41
CA CYS A 224 -22.38 -3.60 -36.25
C CYS A 224 -23.19 -4.66 -35.51
N ASP A 225 -23.30 -4.55 -34.18
CA ASP A 225 -23.82 -5.54 -33.24
C ASP A 225 -23.19 -6.93 -33.45
N THR A 226 -21.85 -6.98 -33.44
CA THR A 226 -21.11 -8.24 -33.66
C THR A 226 -19.84 -8.32 -32.83
N LYS A 227 -19.46 -9.55 -32.50
CA LYS A 227 -18.13 -9.86 -31.97
C LYS A 227 -17.10 -9.93 -33.10
N VAL A 228 -15.91 -9.39 -32.86
CA VAL A 228 -14.79 -9.39 -33.81
C VAL A 228 -13.55 -9.89 -33.06
N PRO A 229 -12.79 -10.87 -33.58
CA PRO A 229 -11.53 -11.28 -32.94
C PRO A 229 -10.62 -10.08 -32.67
N CYS A 230 -10.19 -9.93 -31.42
CA CYS A 230 -9.47 -8.74 -30.96
C CYS A 230 -7.97 -8.86 -31.26
N ASN A 231 -7.63 -8.65 -32.52
CA ASN A 231 -6.26 -8.45 -33.00
C ASN A 231 -6.27 -7.40 -34.10
N LEU A 232 -5.13 -6.78 -34.36
CA LEU A 232 -5.00 -5.65 -35.27
C LEU A 232 -5.57 -5.94 -36.66
N ASP A 233 -5.21 -7.07 -37.26
CA ASP A 233 -5.62 -7.41 -38.62
C ASP A 233 -7.14 -7.60 -38.74
N ASN A 234 -7.76 -8.30 -37.78
CA ASN A 234 -9.20 -8.56 -37.80
C ASN A 234 -10.01 -7.29 -37.55
N LEU A 235 -9.58 -6.47 -36.60
CA LEU A 235 -10.21 -5.19 -36.31
C LEU A 235 -10.08 -4.24 -37.50
N GLU A 236 -8.89 -4.13 -38.11
CA GLU A 236 -8.66 -3.25 -39.25
C GLU A 236 -9.50 -3.69 -40.46
N ARG A 237 -9.56 -5.00 -40.73
CA ARG A 237 -10.42 -5.54 -41.79
C ARG A 237 -11.90 -5.29 -41.51
N HIS A 238 -12.34 -5.44 -40.25
CA HIS A 238 -13.72 -5.17 -39.86
C HIS A 238 -14.08 -3.69 -40.08
N ILE A 239 -13.24 -2.76 -39.59
CA ILE A 239 -13.44 -1.32 -39.71
C ILE A 239 -13.48 -0.87 -41.17
N LYS A 240 -12.61 -1.44 -42.01
CA LYS A 240 -12.59 -1.15 -43.45
C LYS A 240 -13.74 -1.81 -44.22
N GLY A 241 -14.43 -2.78 -43.61
CA GLY A 241 -15.53 -3.53 -44.24
C GLY A 241 -16.78 -2.69 -44.47
N GLU A 242 -17.54 -3.04 -45.49
CA GLU A 242 -18.74 -2.27 -45.89
C GLU A 242 -19.79 -2.17 -44.78
N ARG A 243 -19.96 -3.24 -43.99
CA ARG A 243 -20.94 -3.27 -42.90
C ARG A 243 -20.63 -2.24 -41.80
N HIS A 244 -19.35 -1.96 -41.56
CA HIS A 244 -18.92 -0.96 -40.58
C HIS A 244 -18.94 0.46 -41.12
N ARG A 245 -18.92 0.65 -42.44
CA ARG A 245 -18.97 1.98 -43.07
C ARG A 245 -20.38 2.53 -43.25
N LYS A 246 -21.39 1.65 -43.34
CA LYS A 246 -22.81 2.03 -43.33
C LYS A 246 -23.22 2.60 -41.98
#